data_AF-A0A3B9I7A4-F1
#
_entry.id   AF-A0A3B9I7A4-F1
#
_cell.length_a   1.000
_cell.length_b   1.000
_cell.length_c   1.000
_cell.angle_alpha   90.00
_cell.angle_beta   90.00
_cell.angle_gamma   90.00
#
_symmetry.space_group_name_H-M   'P 1'
#
loop_
_entity.id
_entity.type
_entity.pdbx_description
1 polymer ?
#
loop_
_entity_poly.entity_id
_entity_poly.type
_entity_poly.pdbx_seq_one_letter_code
_entity_poly.pdbx_strand_id
1 'polypeptide(L)'
;MISIAGRDNDYLFTPEGGKYHLFTVAGDANFIKKKVIQFQWHQKSLDHIQIKYVPKPDVEWTEEDKREYTKLVKEKFQSNSIRLEFIAVNELTKHRSGKVQRVINDLINL
;
A
#
# COMPACT_ATOMS: atom_id res chain seq x y z
N MET A 1 -17.80 -16.98 -13.99
CA MET A 1 -17.32 -15.66 -13.51
C MET A 1 -15.81 -15.68 -13.52
N ILE A 2 -15.18 -14.91 -14.40
CA ILE A 2 -13.72 -14.78 -14.43
C ILE A 2 -13.34 -13.75 -13.38
N SER A 3 -12.89 -14.21 -12.21
CA SER A 3 -12.25 -13.36 -11.21
C SER A 3 -10.90 -12.94 -11.79
N ILE A 4 -10.73 -11.66 -12.10
CA ILE A 4 -9.41 -11.09 -12.41
C ILE A 4 -8.68 -11.02 -11.07
N ALA A 5 -8.04 -12.10 -10.67
CA ALA A 5 -7.01 -12.06 -9.66
C ALA A 5 -5.98 -11.01 -10.12
N GLY A 6 -5.62 -10.06 -9.26
CA GLY A 6 -4.61 -9.06 -9.57
C GLY A 6 -3.31 -9.71 -10.10
N ARG A 7 -2.43 -8.92 -10.71
CA ARG A 7 -1.18 -9.45 -11.28
C ARG A 7 -0.43 -10.24 -10.21
N ASP A 8 0.18 -11.37 -10.59
CA ASP A 8 1.02 -12.22 -9.72
C ASP A 8 2.16 -11.47 -9.00
N ASN A 9 2.45 -10.24 -9.41
CA ASN A 9 3.51 -9.37 -8.90
C ASN A 9 3.03 -8.28 -7.92
N ASP A 10 1.73 -8.15 -7.63
CA ASP A 10 1.22 -7.16 -6.67
C ASP A 10 1.21 -7.73 -5.24
N TYR A 11 2.40 -8.09 -4.72
CA TYR A 11 2.58 -8.63 -3.38
C TYR A 11 3.69 -7.92 -2.59
N LEU A 12 3.58 -8.01 -1.28
CA LEU A 12 4.54 -7.50 -0.30
C LEU A 12 5.03 -8.66 0.56
N PHE A 13 6.28 -8.58 0.99
CA PHE A 13 6.86 -9.52 1.94
C PHE A 13 6.71 -9.01 3.37
N THR A 14 6.69 -9.92 4.34
CA THR A 14 6.76 -9.58 5.77
C THR A 14 8.05 -10.11 6.39
N PRO A 15 8.50 -9.55 7.53
CA PRO A 15 9.68 -10.04 8.24
C PRO A 15 9.57 -11.50 8.67
N GLU A 16 8.34 -11.99 8.88
CA GLU A 16 8.04 -13.38 9.25
C GLU A 16 8.07 -14.35 8.05
N GLY A 17 8.49 -13.89 6.87
CA GLY A 17 8.61 -14.70 5.65
C GLY A 17 7.30 -14.87 4.88
N GLY A 18 6.24 -14.15 5.26
CA GLY A 18 4.95 -14.22 4.59
C GLY A 18 4.93 -13.40 3.30
N LYS A 19 4.13 -13.86 2.32
CA LYS A 19 3.86 -13.18 1.05
C LYS A 19 2.39 -12.77 1.00
N TYR A 20 2.11 -11.48 0.91
CA TYR A 20 0.75 -10.94 0.99
C TYR A 20 0.38 -10.18 -0.28
N HIS A 21 -0.68 -10.62 -0.94
CA HIS A 21 -1.22 -9.97 -2.13
C HIS A 21 -2.03 -8.72 -1.76
N LEU A 22 -1.81 -7.61 -2.44
CA LEU A 22 -2.45 -6.32 -2.12
C LEU A 22 -3.98 -6.33 -2.20
N PHE A 23 -4.57 -7.25 -2.96
CA PHE A 23 -6.01 -7.31 -3.16
C PHE A 23 -6.76 -7.50 -1.83
N THR A 24 -6.14 -8.13 -0.84
CA THR A 24 -6.73 -8.36 0.48
C THR A 24 -6.78 -7.11 1.36
N VAL A 25 -5.86 -6.15 1.18
CA VAL A 25 -5.81 -4.93 2.00
C VAL A 25 -6.46 -3.73 1.30
N ALA A 26 -6.32 -3.65 -0.03
CA ALA A 26 -6.93 -2.57 -0.82
C ALA A 26 -8.48 -2.63 -0.83
N GLY A 27 -9.05 -3.83 -0.61
CA GLY A 27 -10.51 -4.02 -0.47
C GLY A 27 -11.07 -3.42 0.82
N ASP A 28 -10.35 -3.57 1.92
CA ASP A 28 -10.84 -3.24 3.27
C ASP A 28 -10.66 -1.77 3.65
N ALA A 29 -9.78 -1.06 2.95
CA ALA A 29 -9.48 0.34 3.19
C ALA A 29 -10.45 1.31 2.48
N ASN A 30 -11.77 1.04 2.51
CA ASN A 30 -12.76 1.89 1.86
C ASN A 30 -12.81 3.31 2.47
N PHE A 31 -12.43 3.48 3.74
CA PHE A 31 -12.30 4.79 4.36
C PHE A 31 -11.15 5.61 3.75
N ILE A 32 -10.07 4.96 3.29
CA ILE A 32 -8.95 5.64 2.60
C ILE A 32 -9.39 6.20 1.26
N LYS A 33 -10.22 5.47 0.50
CA LYS A 33 -10.75 5.94 -0.80
C LYS A 33 -11.55 7.24 -0.70
N LYS A 34 -12.04 7.59 0.49
CA LYS A 34 -12.70 8.87 0.73
C LYS A 34 -11.70 10.03 0.87
N LYS A 35 -10.46 9.76 1.29
CA LYS A 35 -9.45 10.75 1.69
C LYS A 35 -8.29 10.92 0.70
N VAL A 36 -7.97 9.88 -0.06
CA VAL A 36 -6.89 9.92 -1.07
C VAL A 36 -7.43 9.68 -2.48
N ILE A 37 -6.85 10.34 -3.48
CA ILE A 37 -7.15 10.12 -4.90
C ILE A 37 -6.50 8.81 -5.35
N GLN A 38 -5.23 8.64 -5.02
CA GLN A 38 -4.43 7.47 -5.38
C GLN A 38 -3.46 7.13 -4.25
N PHE A 39 -3.06 5.85 -4.19
CA PHE A 39 -2.04 5.37 -3.27
C PHE A 39 -1.14 4.34 -3.94
N GLN A 40 0.09 4.23 -3.44
CA GLN A 40 1.11 3.29 -3.89
C GLN A 40 1.85 2.77 -2.66
N TRP A 41 2.08 1.47 -2.63
CA TRP A 41 2.88 0.79 -1.64
C TRP A 41 4.29 0.62 -2.19
N HIS A 42 5.28 1.10 -1.46
CA HIS A 42 6.68 0.99 -1.82
C HIS A 42 7.42 0.27 -0.70
N GLN A 43 7.70 -1.02 -0.90
CA GLN A 43 8.47 -1.82 0.03
C GLN A 43 9.95 -1.48 -0.09
N LYS A 44 10.52 -0.96 0.99
CA LYS A 44 11.93 -0.55 1.11
C LYS A 44 12.79 -1.64 1.74
N SER A 45 12.23 -2.34 2.71
CA SER A 45 12.81 -3.51 3.35
C SER A 45 11.70 -4.49 3.76
N LEU A 46 12.05 -5.62 4.38
CA LEU A 46 11.05 -6.57 4.88
C LEU A 46 10.12 -5.93 5.92
N ASP A 47 10.65 -5.03 6.75
CA ASP A 47 9.96 -4.37 7.84
C ASP A 47 9.51 -2.93 7.52
N HIS A 48 9.94 -2.33 6.41
CA HIS A 48 9.60 -0.94 6.08
C HIS A 48 8.86 -0.82 4.76
N ILE A 49 7.66 -0.25 4.85
CA ILE A 49 6.79 0.04 3.71
C ILE A 49 6.45 1.53 3.72
N GLN A 50 6.72 2.20 2.60
CA GLN A 50 6.27 3.55 2.34
C GLN A 50 4.91 3.52 1.62
N ILE A 51 3.92 4.20 2.19
CA ILE A 51 2.63 4.45 1.57
C ILE A 51 2.67 5.86 0.98
N LYS A 52 2.94 5.94 -0.32
CA LYS A 52 2.87 7.19 -1.07
C LYS A 52 1.43 7.43 -1.49
N TYR A 53 0.91 8.62 -1.26
CA TYR A 53 -0.48 8.94 -1.57
C TYR A 53 -0.66 10.33 -2.13
N VAL A 54 -1.64 10.47 -3.04
CA VAL A 54 -2.11 11.77 -3.54
C VAL A 54 -3.33 12.16 -2.72
N PRO A 55 -3.28 13.21 -1.90
CA PRO A 55 -4.42 13.63 -1.09
C PRO A 55 -5.56 14.12 -2.00
N LYS A 56 -6.80 13.96 -1.55
CA LYS A 56 -7.90 14.72 -2.16
C LYS A 56 -7.82 16.19 -1.73
N PRO A 57 -8.17 17.13 -2.62
CA PRO A 57 -8.40 18.51 -2.21
C PRO A 57 -9.39 18.56 -1.05
N ASP A 58 -9.12 19.43 -0.08
CA ASP A 58 -10.03 19.78 1.02
C ASP A 58 -10.40 18.61 1.95
N VAL A 59 -9.67 17.48 1.89
CA VAL A 59 -9.86 16.33 2.78
C VAL A 59 -8.53 15.93 3.38
N GLU A 60 -8.44 16.02 4.71
CA GLU A 60 -7.25 15.62 5.44
C GLU A 60 -7.24 14.10 5.72
N TRP A 61 -6.09 13.47 5.47
CA TRP A 61 -5.79 12.13 5.99
C TRP A 61 -5.01 12.29 7.30
N THR A 62 -5.75 12.25 8.42
CA THR A 62 -5.24 12.60 9.75
C THR A 62 -4.29 11.54 10.29
N GLU A 63 -3.54 11.87 11.35
CA GLU A 63 -2.69 10.89 12.04
C GLU A 63 -3.49 9.73 12.65
N GLU A 64 -4.72 9.96 13.11
CA GLU A 64 -5.58 8.90 13.64
C GLU A 64 -5.96 7.89 12.54
N ASP A 65 -6.33 8.39 11.36
CA ASP A 65 -6.62 7.53 10.21
C ASP A 65 -5.42 6.69 9.77
N LYS A 66 -4.22 7.28 9.83
CA LYS A 66 -2.97 6.58 9.52
C LYS A 66 -2.67 5.49 10.55
N ARG A 67 -2.96 5.75 11.83
CA ARG A 67 -2.87 4.74 12.90
C ARG A 67 -3.86 3.61 12.70
N GLU A 68 -5.13 3.92 12.41
CA GLU A 68 -6.16 2.92 12.14
C GLU A 68 -5.77 2.05 10.93
N TYR A 69 -5.30 2.67 9.86
CA TYR A 69 -4.80 1.92 8.71
C TYR A 69 -3.61 1.04 9.05
N THR A 70 -2.64 1.57 9.80
CA THR A 70 -1.47 0.80 10.23
C THR A 70 -1.90 -0.44 11.02
N LYS A 71 -2.87 -0.30 11.93
CA LYS A 71 -3.42 -1.43 12.68
C LYS A 71 -4.04 -2.46 11.74
N LEU A 72 -4.89 -2.04 10.80
CA LEU A 72 -5.51 -2.93 9.82
C LEU A 72 -4.47 -3.68 8.98
N VAL A 73 -3.43 -3.00 8.52
CA VAL A 73 -2.35 -3.63 7.74
C VAL A 73 -1.61 -4.66 8.58
N LYS A 74 -1.22 -4.33 9.82
CA LYS A 74 -0.51 -5.25 10.72
C LYS A 74 -1.34 -6.49 11.04
N GLU A 75 -2.64 -6.33 11.29
CA GLU A 75 -3.57 -7.44 11.52
C GLU A 75 -3.66 -8.36 10.29
N LYS A 76 -3.80 -7.78 9.09
CA LYS A 76 -3.90 -8.54 7.84
C LYS A 76 -2.60 -9.25 7.49
N PHE A 77 -1.47 -8.59 7.71
CA PHE A 77 -0.15 -9.14 7.44
C PHE A 77 0.34 -10.03 8.58
N GLN A 78 -0.45 -10.16 9.66
CA GLN A 78 -0.11 -10.92 10.87
C GLN A 78 1.28 -10.59 11.39
N SER A 79 1.65 -9.31 11.31
CA SER A 79 3.02 -8.84 11.53
C SER A 79 3.02 -7.52 12.28
N ASN A 80 3.51 -7.56 13.52
CA ASN A 80 3.65 -6.37 14.35
C ASN A 80 4.93 -5.59 14.07
N SER A 81 5.90 -6.24 13.41
CA SER A 81 7.24 -5.71 13.11
C SER A 81 7.24 -4.72 11.95
N ILE A 82 6.20 -4.72 11.11
CA ILE A 82 6.08 -3.80 9.99
C ILE A 82 5.93 -2.35 10.47
N ARG A 83 6.71 -1.48 9.87
CA ARG A 83 6.63 -0.03 9.95
C ARG A 83 6.05 0.52 8.65
N LEU A 84 4.94 1.24 8.79
CA LEU A 84 4.39 2.04 7.69
C LEU A 84 4.84 3.48 7.82
N GLU A 85 5.27 4.06 6.71
CA GLU A 85 5.59 5.49 6.58
C GLU A 85 4.66 6.11 5.55
N PHE A 86 3.96 7.18 5.90
CA PHE A 86 2.97 7.82 5.03
C PHE A 86 3.55 9.08 4.39
N ILE A 87 3.57 9.14 3.07
CA ILE A 87 4.18 10.25 2.32
C ILE A 87 3.15 10.83 1.35
N ALA A 88 2.74 12.07 1.60
CA ALA A 88 1.92 12.82 0.65
C ALA A 88 2.77 13.25 -0.55
N VAL A 89 2.27 13.02 -1.76
CA VAL A 89 2.93 13.40 -3.02
C VAL A 89 1.94 14.04 -3.97
N ASN A 90 2.45 14.89 -4.87
CA ASN A 90 1.62 15.53 -5.90
C ASN A 90 1.22 14.52 -7.00
N GLU A 91 2.09 13.56 -7.31
CA GLU A 91 1.83 12.49 -8.27
C GLU A 91 2.57 11.20 -7.90
N LEU A 92 2.03 10.06 -8.33
CA LEU A 92 2.63 8.74 -8.13
C LEU A 92 3.45 8.30 -9.35
N THR A 93 4.46 7.49 -9.10
CA THR A 93 5.27 6.87 -10.15
C THR A 93 4.39 6.02 -11.07
N LYS A 94 4.41 6.35 -12.36
CA LYS A 94 3.71 5.62 -13.42
C LYS A 94 4.67 4.64 -14.09
N HIS A 95 4.14 3.48 -14.47
CA HIS A 95 4.85 2.55 -15.34
C HIS A 95 4.92 3.11 -16.77
N ARG A 96 5.80 2.54 -17.63
CA ARG A 96 5.93 2.91 -19.06
C ARG A 96 4.61 2.89 -19.85
N SER A 97 3.61 2.15 -19.38
CA SER A 97 2.27 2.09 -19.98
C SER A 97 1.33 3.23 -19.52
N GLY A 98 1.83 4.21 -18.77
CA GLY A 98 1.07 5.32 -18.21
C GLY A 98 0.22 4.97 -16.99
N LYS A 99 0.07 3.67 -16.66
CA LYS A 99 -0.67 3.21 -15.48
C LYS A 99 0.17 3.36 -14.21
N VAL A 100 -0.44 3.85 -13.14
CA VAL A 100 0.19 3.87 -11.81
C VAL A 100 0.41 2.44 -11.34
N GLN A 101 1.65 2.14 -10.96
CA GLN A 101 1.98 0.86 -10.35
C GLN A 101 1.55 0.90 -8.88
N ARG A 102 0.77 -0.08 -8.41
CA ARG A 102 0.25 -0.05 -7.03
C ARG A 102 1.28 -0.55 -6.01
N VAL A 103 2.13 -1.50 -6.39
CA VAL A 103 3.23 -2.02 -5.58
C VAL A 103 4.54 -1.75 -6.28
N ILE A 104 5.47 -1.11 -5.57
CA ILE A 104 6.89 -1.10 -5.91
C ILE A 104 7.59 -1.92 -4.84
N ASN A 105 8.34 -2.94 -5.24
CA ASN A 105 9.07 -3.78 -4.31
C ASN A 105 10.57 -3.71 -4.63
N ASP A 106 11.32 -3.01 -3.78
CA ASP A 106 12.77 -2.85 -3.97
C ASP A 106 13.53 -4.16 -3.65
N LEU A 107 12.90 -5.13 -2.96
CA LEU A 107 13.51 -6.41 -2.60
C LEU A 107 13.65 -7.39 -3.79
N ILE A 108 12.88 -7.19 -4.86
CA ILE A 108 12.87 -8.07 -6.05
C ILE A 108 13.88 -7.57 -7.11
N ASN A 109 14.37 -6.34 -6.98
CA ASN A 109 15.32 -5.73 -7.93
C ASN A 109 16.79 -5.85 -7.47
N LEU A 110 17.10 -6.80 -6.59
CA LEU A 110 18.46 -7.15 -6.16
C LEU A 110 18.92 -8.45 -6.85
#